data_AF-A0A972UMG5-F1
#
_entry.id   AF-A0A972UMG5-F1
#
_cell.length_a   1.000
_cell.length_b   1.000
_cell.length_c   1.000
_cell.angle_alpha   90.00
_cell.angle_beta   90.00
_cell.angle_gamma   90.00
#
_symmetry.space_group_name_H-M   'P 1'
#
loop_
_entity.id
_entity.type
_entity.pdbx_description
1 polymer ?
#
loop_
_entity_poly.entity_id
_entity_poly.type
_entity_poly.pdbx_seq_one_letter_code
_entity_poly.pdbx_strand_id
1 'polypeptide(L)'
;MVSAEALAGEQTLTQGLVGLIRARPISQNDLDVMALFVMDGLANMLAGRNSIPGRALLAWSEGRQGDAGRRALLMGGLMHILEVDDLHRASVTHPGCTVIPAALALA
;
A
#
# COMPACT_ATOMS: atom_id res chain seq x y z
N MET A 1 -34.01 16.67 -1.05
CA MET A 1 -32.80 15.88 -0.76
C MET A 1 -32.91 14.58 -1.54
N VAL A 2 -32.06 14.39 -2.55
CA VAL A 2 -32.01 13.13 -3.32
C VAL A 2 -31.29 12.10 -2.46
N SER A 3 -31.86 10.90 -2.28
CA SER A 3 -31.24 9.85 -1.47
C SER A 3 -29.96 9.33 -2.13
N ALA A 4 -29.02 8.81 -1.35
CA ALA A 4 -27.78 8.22 -1.86
C ALA A 4 -28.03 7.08 -2.89
N GLU A 5 -29.18 6.40 -2.78
CA GLU A 5 -29.63 5.35 -3.70
C GLU A 5 -30.05 5.91 -5.07
N ALA A 6 -30.64 7.10 -5.13
CA ALA A 6 -31.03 7.74 -6.40
C ALA A 6 -29.82 8.26 -7.20
N LEU A 7 -28.70 8.55 -6.54
CA LEU A 7 -27.42 8.90 -7.17
C LEU A 7 -26.61 7.65 -7.62
N ALA A 8 -26.95 6.47 -7.11
CA ALA A 8 -26.27 5.21 -7.44
C ALA A 8 -26.68 4.66 -8.81
N GLY A 9 -27.83 5.07 -9.36
CA GLY A 9 -28.27 4.69 -10.70
C GLY A 9 -27.58 5.45 -11.84
N GLU A 10 -26.94 6.59 -11.57
CA GLU A 10 -26.33 7.46 -12.60
C GLU A 10 -24.80 7.42 -12.65
N GLN A 11 -24.13 6.85 -11.62
CA GLN A 11 -22.67 6.82 -11.54
C GLN A 11 -22.09 5.50 -12.04
N THR A 12 -21.00 5.58 -12.80
CA THR A 12 -20.16 4.40 -13.08
C THR A 12 -19.52 3.87 -11.80
N LEU A 13 -19.13 2.59 -11.80
CA LEU A 13 -18.44 1.97 -10.67
C LEU A 13 -17.19 2.76 -10.23
N THR A 14 -16.43 3.29 -11.19
CA THR A 14 -15.24 4.10 -10.91
C THR A 14 -15.61 5.41 -10.22
N GLN A 15 -16.66 6.10 -10.67
CA GLN A 15 -17.13 7.33 -10.01
C GLN A 15 -17.62 7.05 -8.58
N GLY A 16 -18.39 5.98 -8.40
CA GLY A 16 -18.84 5.53 -7.08
C GLY A 16 -17.67 5.22 -6.14
N LEU A 17 -16.65 4.50 -6.63
CA LEU A 17 -15.44 4.19 -5.87
C LEU A 17 -14.68 5.46 -5.46
N VAL A 18 -14.49 6.41 -6.38
CA VAL A 18 -13.85 7.71 -6.06
C VAL A 18 -14.63 8.46 -4.99
N GLY A 19 -15.97 8.46 -5.08
CA GLY A 19 -16.85 9.03 -4.05
C GLY A 19 -16.63 8.38 -2.69
N LEU A 20 -16.63 7.04 -2.63
CA LEU A 20 -16.41 6.28 -1.40
C LEU A 20 -15.03 6.55 -0.78
N ILE A 21 -13.97 6.54 -1.58
CA ILE A 21 -12.60 6.80 -1.09
C ILE A 21 -12.50 8.20 -0.48
N ARG A 22 -13.06 9.22 -1.14
CA ARG A 22 -13.01 10.61 -0.66
C ARG A 22 -13.86 10.87 0.58
N ALA A 23 -14.99 10.17 0.70
CA ALA A 23 -15.94 10.38 1.79
C ALA A 23 -15.66 9.50 3.02
N ARG A 24 -14.78 8.49 2.90
CA ARG A 24 -14.55 7.54 3.99
C ARG A 24 -13.98 8.25 5.23
N PRO A 25 -14.70 8.25 6.37
CA PRO A 25 -14.15 8.77 7.61
C PRO A 25 -12.98 7.88 8.07
N ILE A 26 -11.92 8.51 8.56
CA ILE A 26 -10.76 7.83 9.17
C ILE A 26 -10.84 8.09 10.67
N SER A 27 -10.98 7.02 11.45
CA SER A 27 -11.03 7.08 12.91
C SER A 27 -9.64 6.94 13.53
N GLN A 28 -9.52 7.24 14.83
CA GLN A 28 -8.27 7.01 15.56
C GLN A 28 -7.87 5.53 15.55
N ASN A 29 -8.84 4.62 15.69
CA ASN A 29 -8.58 3.19 15.64
C ASN A 29 -8.00 2.75 14.28
N ASP A 30 -8.44 3.37 13.17
CA ASP A 30 -7.85 3.09 11.86
C ASP A 30 -6.37 3.50 11.81
N LEU A 31 -6.03 4.64 12.40
CA LEU A 31 -4.64 5.13 12.48
C LEU A 31 -3.77 4.23 13.36
N ASP A 32 -4.29 3.81 14.51
CA ASP A 32 -3.57 2.94 15.46
C ASP A 32 -3.26 1.58 14.82
N VAL A 33 -4.23 0.99 14.12
CA VAL A 33 -4.04 -0.26 13.36
C VAL A 33 -3.07 -0.05 12.19
N MET A 34 -3.20 1.05 11.45
CA MET A 34 -2.30 1.36 10.34
C MET A 34 -0.86 1.56 10.81
N ALA A 35 -0.63 2.12 11.99
CA ALA A 35 0.70 2.23 12.57
C ALA A 35 1.36 0.86 12.77
N LEU A 36 0.60 -0.16 13.19
CA LEU A 36 1.10 -1.53 13.31
C LEU A 36 1.47 -2.12 11.94
N PHE A 37 0.62 -1.95 10.92
CA PHE A 37 0.91 -2.38 9.55
C PHE A 37 2.15 -1.68 8.96
N VAL A 38 2.35 -0.40 9.25
CA VAL A 38 3.57 0.32 8.83
C VAL A 38 4.80 -0.24 9.54
N MET A 39 4.74 -0.49 10.85
CA MET A 39 5.86 -1.09 11.58
C MET A 39 6.21 -2.49 11.07
N ASP A 40 5.20 -3.33 10.83
CA ASP A 40 5.38 -4.67 10.26
C ASP A 40 5.97 -4.60 8.84
N GLY A 41 5.46 -3.69 8.00
CA GLY A 41 5.99 -3.46 6.66
C GLY A 41 7.44 -3.01 6.66
N LEU A 42 7.83 -2.11 7.56
CA LEU A 42 9.22 -1.69 7.72
C LEU A 42 10.12 -2.84 8.19
N ALA A 43 9.65 -3.67 9.12
CA ALA A 43 10.39 -4.86 9.56
C ALA A 43 10.61 -5.83 8.39
N ASN A 44 9.58 -6.05 7.57
CA ASN A 44 9.65 -6.87 6.37
C ASN A 44 10.60 -6.30 5.32
N MET A 45 10.55 -4.98 5.05
CA MET A 45 11.50 -4.32 4.14
C MET A 45 12.95 -4.52 4.60
N LEU A 46 13.23 -4.41 5.90
CA LEU A 46 14.55 -4.62 6.46
C LEU A 46 15.00 -6.08 6.33
N ALA A 47 14.13 -7.04 6.67
CA ALA A 47 14.41 -8.46 6.56
C ALA A 47 14.64 -8.88 5.10
N GLY A 48 13.84 -8.35 4.17
CA GLY A 48 13.90 -8.64 2.74
C GLY A 48 15.25 -8.34 2.10
N ARG A 49 15.99 -7.34 2.62
CA ARG A 49 17.34 -6.98 2.16
C ARG A 49 18.34 -8.14 2.24
N ASN A 50 18.11 -9.10 3.15
CA ASN A 50 19.00 -10.24 3.37
C ASN A 50 18.67 -11.46 2.50
N SER A 51 17.61 -11.39 1.69
CA SER A 51 17.30 -12.42 0.69
C SER A 51 18.16 -12.26 -0.58
N ILE A 52 18.33 -13.34 -1.35
CA ILE A 52 18.97 -13.29 -2.67
C ILE A 52 18.28 -12.27 -3.59
N PRO A 53 16.94 -12.34 -3.80
CA PRO A 53 16.27 -11.38 -4.68
C PRO A 53 16.24 -9.96 -4.09
N GLY A 54 16.25 -9.79 -2.78
CA GLY A 54 16.33 -8.46 -2.14
C GLY A 54 17.66 -7.76 -2.39
N ARG A 55 18.77 -8.49 -2.35
CA ARG A 55 20.08 -7.96 -2.76
C ARG A 55 20.12 -7.55 -4.23
N ALA A 56 19.50 -8.35 -5.11
CA ALA A 56 19.40 -8.00 -6.52
C ALA A 56 18.57 -6.72 -6.74
N LEU A 57 17.48 -6.54 -6.00
CA LEU A 57 16.64 -5.35 -6.07
C LEU A 57 17.36 -4.10 -5.54
N LEU A 58 18.12 -4.24 -4.45
CA LEU A 58 18.99 -3.19 -3.93
C LEU A 58 20.02 -2.76 -4.98
N ALA A 59 20.73 -3.71 -5.59
CA ALA A 59 21.71 -3.43 -6.64
C ALA A 59 21.08 -2.75 -7.86
N TRP A 60 19.88 -3.18 -8.28
CA TRP A 60 19.13 -2.50 -9.33
C TRP A 60 18.85 -1.03 -8.98
N SER A 61 18.50 -0.75 -7.73
CA SER A 61 18.11 0.60 -7.28
C SER A 61 19.27 1.60 -7.15
N GLU A 62 20.52 1.15 -7.16
CA GLU A 62 21.69 2.02 -7.06
C GLU A 62 21.70 3.09 -8.14
N GLY A 63 21.83 4.36 -7.73
CA GLY A 63 21.76 5.52 -8.63
C GLY A 63 20.36 5.83 -9.21
N ARG A 64 19.31 5.11 -8.77
CA ARG A 64 17.95 5.22 -9.33
C ARG A 64 16.89 5.70 -8.34
N GLN A 65 17.30 6.28 -7.20
CA GLN A 65 16.39 6.67 -6.11
C GLN A 65 15.69 8.03 -6.30
N GLY A 66 15.83 8.66 -7.47
CA GLY A 66 15.44 10.05 -7.72
C GLY A 66 13.95 10.29 -7.94
N ASP A 67 13.13 9.26 -8.12
CA ASP A 67 11.68 9.40 -8.30
C ASP A 67 10.85 8.48 -7.40
N ALA A 68 9.63 8.91 -7.11
CA ALA A 68 8.71 8.21 -6.22
C ALA A 68 8.37 6.78 -6.70
N GLY A 69 8.20 6.57 -8.00
CA GLY A 69 7.83 5.26 -8.54
C GLY A 69 8.90 4.20 -8.29
N ARG A 70 10.17 4.54 -8.53
CA ARG A 70 11.29 3.61 -8.26
C ARG A 70 11.50 3.35 -6.78
N ARG A 71 11.32 4.37 -5.93
CA ARG A 71 11.34 4.21 -4.47
C ARG A 71 10.23 3.26 -4.00
N ALA A 72 9.00 3.42 -4.51
CA ALA A 72 7.89 2.55 -4.18
C ALA A 72 8.12 1.10 -4.65
N LEU A 73 8.67 0.91 -5.86
CA LEU A 73 9.01 -0.42 -6.37
C LEU A 73 10.05 -1.13 -5.49
N LEU A 74 11.11 -0.42 -5.10
CA LEU A 74 12.13 -0.97 -4.20
C LEU A 74 11.53 -1.36 -2.85
N MET A 75 10.80 -0.44 -2.21
CA MET A 75 10.22 -0.65 -0.89
C MET A 75 9.16 -1.77 -0.90
N GLY A 76 8.26 -1.79 -1.88
CA GLY A 76 7.24 -2.83 -1.99
C GLY A 76 7.82 -4.19 -2.31
N GLY A 77 8.81 -4.24 -3.21
CA GLY A 77 9.53 -5.47 -3.49
C GLY A 77 10.22 -6.02 -2.25
N LEU A 78 10.95 -5.19 -1.48
CA LEU A 78 11.59 -5.62 -0.24
C LEU A 78 10.58 -6.03 0.85
N MET A 79 9.42 -5.38 0.92
CA MET A 79 8.38 -5.69 1.91
C MET A 79 7.76 -7.08 1.66
N HIS A 80 7.47 -7.43 0.41
CA HIS A 80 6.72 -8.66 0.12
C HIS A 80 7.60 -9.91 -0.05
N ILE A 81 8.90 -9.75 -0.29
CA ILE A 81 9.80 -10.80 -0.80
C ILE A 81 9.91 -12.07 0.04
N LEU A 82 9.57 -11.97 1.33
CA LEU A 82 9.61 -13.08 2.27
C LEU A 82 8.23 -13.72 2.48
N GLU A 83 7.15 -13.18 1.90
CA GLU A 83 5.77 -13.68 1.99
C GLU A 83 5.27 -13.77 3.45
N VAL A 84 5.73 -12.86 4.32
CA VAL A 84 5.35 -12.77 5.73
C VAL A 84 4.82 -11.39 6.12
N ASP A 85 4.55 -10.55 5.12
CA ASP A 85 3.80 -9.31 5.27
C ASP A 85 2.28 -9.58 5.43
N ASP A 86 1.49 -8.51 5.43
CA ASP A 86 0.07 -8.58 5.75
C ASP A 86 -0.77 -9.39 4.75
N LEU A 87 -1.91 -9.92 5.21
CA LEU A 87 -2.87 -10.61 4.35
C LEU A 87 -4.28 -10.08 4.58
N HIS A 88 -4.88 -9.53 3.53
CA HIS A 88 -6.31 -9.23 3.51
C HIS A 88 -7.09 -10.43 2.95
N ARG A 89 -7.62 -11.25 3.86
CA ARG A 89 -8.24 -12.55 3.55
C ARG A 89 -9.40 -12.49 2.56
N ALA A 90 -10.21 -11.43 2.59
CA ALA A 90 -11.39 -11.32 1.73
C ALA A 90 -11.02 -11.08 0.26
N SER A 91 -9.92 -10.36 0.00
CA SER A 91 -9.39 -10.17 -1.36
C SER A 91 -8.31 -11.17 -1.74
N VAL A 92 -7.77 -11.92 -0.78
CA VAL A 92 -6.63 -12.83 -0.96
C VAL A 92 -5.43 -12.07 -1.54
N THR A 93 -5.12 -10.91 -0.95
CA THR A 93 -4.02 -10.04 -1.38
C THR A 93 -3.21 -9.54 -0.19
N HIS A 94 -2.01 -9.04 -0.48
CA HIS A 94 -1.10 -8.35 0.44
C HIS A 94 -1.17 -6.83 0.15
N PRO A 95 -2.13 -6.09 0.72
CA PRO A 95 -2.31 -4.68 0.35
C PRO A 95 -1.18 -3.79 0.89
N GLY A 96 -0.57 -4.14 2.03
CA GLY A 96 0.45 -3.34 2.69
C GLY A 96 1.66 -3.08 1.79
N CYS A 97 2.12 -4.11 1.07
CA CYS A 97 3.30 -4.04 0.20
C CYS A 97 3.13 -3.20 -1.07
N THR A 98 1.94 -2.64 -1.31
CA THR A 98 1.71 -1.65 -2.37
C THR A 98 1.32 -0.29 -1.82
N VAL A 99 0.42 -0.24 -0.83
CA VAL A 99 -0.11 1.00 -0.27
C VAL A 99 0.94 1.75 0.57
N ILE A 100 1.64 1.05 1.47
CA ILE A 100 2.61 1.67 2.39
C ILE A 100 3.82 2.22 1.61
N PRO A 101 4.47 1.47 0.70
CA PRO A 101 5.54 2.00 -0.14
C PRO A 101 5.12 3.21 -0.99
N ALA A 102 3.92 3.20 -1.56
CA ALA A 102 3.43 4.31 -2.36
C ALA A 102 3.23 5.58 -1.51
N ALA A 103 2.66 5.45 -0.32
CA ALA A 103 2.51 6.57 0.61
C ALA A 103 3.87 7.13 1.06
N LEU A 104 4.80 6.26 1.47
CA LEU A 104 6.15 6.67 1.89
C LEU A 104 6.96 7.31 0.76
N ALA A 105 6.76 6.86 -0.48
CA ALA A 105 7.46 7.43 -1.63
C ALA A 105 6.89 8.79 -2.07
N LEU A 106 5.72 9.20 -1.60
CA LEU A 106 5.09 10.49 -1.91
C LEU A 106 5.20 11.51 -0.77
N ALA A 107 5.42 11.06 0.47
CA ALA A 107 5.67 11.89 1.65
C ALA A 107 7.03 12.62 1.57
#